data_AF-A0A1G9NYK6-F1
#
_entry.id   AF-A0A1G9NYK6-F1
#
_cell.length_a   1.000
_cell.length_b   1.000
_cell.length_c   1.000
_cell.angle_alpha   90.00
_cell.angle_beta   90.00
_cell.angle_gamma   90.00
#
_symmetry.space_group_name_H-M   'P 1'
#
loop_
_entity.id
_entity.type
_entity.pdbx_description
1 polymer ?
#
loop_
_entity_poly.entity_id
_entity_poly.type
_entity_poly.pdbx_seq_one_letter_code
_entity_poly.pdbx_strand_id
1 'polypeptide(L)' 'MKWEIPPHSSTGFKLIGTQKVEGEILLYFIGSNVNKERVWLSHIHKENEAIQHYVFSYLPKILSGVYDIGLTSPKPY' A
#
# COMPACT_ATOMS: atom_id res chain seq x y z
N MET A 1 4.84 12.86 -12.41
CA MET A 1 4.20 11.63 -11.91
C MET A 1 2.69 11.82 -11.93
N LYS A 2 1.94 10.86 -12.46
CA LYS A 2 0.47 10.88 -12.41
C LYS A 2 0.05 10.05 -11.19
N TRP A 3 -0.62 10.70 -10.25
CA TRP A 3 -1.18 10.06 -9.07
C TRP A 3 -2.40 9.24 -9.49
N GLU A 4 -2.50 8.01 -9.01
CA GLU A 4 -3.67 7.16 -9.24
C GLU A 4 -4.28 6.69 -7.93
N ILE A 5 -5.58 6.47 -7.94
CA ILE A 5 -6.28 5.85 -6.82
C ILE A 5 -6.12 4.33 -6.96
N PRO A 6 -5.62 3.63 -5.93
CA PRO A 6 -5.53 2.18 -6.00
C PRO A 6 -6.92 1.55 -6.21
N PRO A 7 -7.04 0.51 -7.06
CA PRO A 7 -8.30 -0.15 -7.31
C PRO A 7 -8.93 -0.76 -6.05
N HIS A 8 -10.26 -0.84 -6.01
CA HIS A 8 -10.94 -1.55 -4.91
C HIS A 8 -10.70 -3.06 -5.01
N SER A 9 -10.44 -3.72 -3.88
CA SER A 9 -10.51 -5.17 -3.84
C SER A 9 -11.98 -5.60 -3.84
N SER A 10 -12.29 -6.66 -4.58
CA SER A 10 -13.59 -7.32 -4.57
C SER A 10 -13.89 -8.03 -3.24
N THR A 11 -12.90 -8.16 -2.33
CA THR A 11 -12.99 -8.92 -1.08
C THR A 11 -13.04 -8.06 0.19
N GLY A 12 -13.42 -6.79 0.07
CA GLY A 12 -13.73 -5.93 1.22
C GLY A 12 -12.52 -5.27 1.91
N PHE A 13 -11.38 -5.20 1.23
CA PHE A 13 -10.25 -4.36 1.64
C PHE A 13 -9.84 -3.38 0.53
N LYS A 14 -9.06 -2.37 0.87
CA LYS A 14 -8.59 -1.36 -0.09
C LYS A 14 -7.19 -0.88 0.29
N LEU A 15 -6.29 -0.82 -0.69
CA LEU A 15 -5.04 -0.05 -0.56
C LEU A 15 -5.39 1.44 -0.67
N ILE A 16 -5.05 2.24 0.33
CA ILE A 16 -5.28 3.70 0.30
C ILE A 16 -4.02 4.48 -0.04
N GLY A 17 -2.88 3.81 -0.05
CA GLY A 17 -1.65 4.31 -0.65
C GLY A 17 -0.41 3.66 -0.06
N THR A 18 0.74 4.18 -0.45
CA THR A 18 2.06 3.67 -0.07
C THR A 18 2.93 4.77 0.52
N GLN A 19 3.96 4.41 1.28
CA GLN A 19 4.94 5.38 1.75
C GLN A 19 6.31 4.76 1.74
N LYS A 20 7.29 5.49 1.21
CA LYS A 20 8.69 5.09 1.31
C LYS A 20 9.26 5.57 2.65
N VAL A 21 9.70 4.63 3.47
CA VAL A 21 10.30 4.88 4.79
C VAL A 21 11.63 4.12 4.84
N GLU A 22 12.74 4.84 5.05
CA GLU A 22 14.08 4.26 5.20
C GLU A 22 14.51 3.29 4.07
N GLY A 23 13.99 3.50 2.86
CA GLY A 23 14.28 2.66 1.68
C GLY A 23 13.31 1.51 1.46
N GLU A 24 12.38 1.27 2.39
CA GLU A 24 11.33 0.27 2.28
C GLU A 24 9.96 0.89 1.95
N ILE A 25 9.03 0.10 1.40
CA ILE A 25 7.67 0.52 1.07
C ILE A 25 6.70 -0.01 2.13
N LEU A 26 6.04 0.93 2.80
CA LEU A 26 4.92 0.67 3.70
C LEU A 26 3.61 0.80 2.94
N LEU A 27 2.76 -0.21 3.03
CA LEU A 27 1.45 -0.27 2.38
C LEU A 27 0.36 0.05 3.40
N TYR A 28 -0.57 0.94 3.05
CA TYR A 28 -1.69 1.31 3.91
C TYR A 28 -2.99 0.71 3.39
N PHE A 29 -3.64 -0.08 4.24
CA PHE A 29 -4.89 -0.78 3.89
C PHE A 29 -6.02 -0.40 4.85
N ILE A 30 -7.26 -0.46 4.36
CA ILE A 30 -8.49 -0.35 5.15
C ILE A 30 -9.42 -1.50 4.75
N GLY A 31 -10.20 -2.01 5.71
CA GLY A 31 -11.33 -2.91 5.43
C GLY A 31 -11.38 -4.13 6.35
N SER A 32 -12.46 -4.89 6.21
CA SER A 32 -12.89 -5.93 7.16
C SER A 32 -11.98 -7.16 7.24
N ASN A 33 -11.07 -7.32 6.27
CA ASN A 33 -10.16 -8.48 6.16
C ASN A 33 -8.68 -8.10 6.28
N VAL A 34 -8.38 -6.93 6.84
CA VAL A 34 -7.01 -6.46 7.03
C VAL A 34 -6.65 -6.62 8.51
N ASN A 35 -5.71 -7.51 8.83
CA ASN A 35 -5.24 -7.71 10.21
C ASN A 35 -4.47 -6.49 10.75
N LYS A 36 -3.81 -5.75 9.85
CA LYS A 36 -3.03 -4.55 10.15
C LYS A 36 -3.22 -3.51 9.06
N GLU A 37 -3.65 -2.32 9.43
CA GLU A 37 -3.83 -1.19 8.50
C GLU A 37 -2.51 -0.76 7.81
N ARG A 38 -1.36 -1.29 8.27
CA ARG A 38 -0.02 -1.01 7.75
C ARG A 38 0.75 -2.31 7.59
N VAL A 39 1.23 -2.59 6.38
CA VAL A 39 1.99 -3.80 6.04
C VAL A 39 3.24 -3.39 5.27
N TRP A 40 4.41 -3.83 5.75
CA TRP A 40 5.66 -3.69 4.99
C TRP A 40 5.61 -4.58 3.74
N LEU A 41 6.00 -4.05 2.58
CA LEU A 41 5.99 -4.81 1.34
C LEU A 41 6.85 -6.09 1.43
N SER A 42 7.96 -6.06 2.16
CA SER A 42 8.80 -7.26 2.41
C SER A 42 8.08 -8.36 3.19
N HIS A 43 7.08 -8.00 4.00
CA HIS A 43 6.30 -8.90 4.83
C HIS A 43 4.97 -9.31 4.21
N ILE A 44 4.70 -8.95 2.95
CA ILE A 44 3.41 -9.21 2.32
C ILE A 44 3.06 -10.71 2.25
N HIS A 45 4.06 -11.58 2.12
CA HIS A 45 3.91 -13.04 2.11
C HIS A 45 3.32 -13.62 3.42
N LYS A 46 3.25 -12.82 4.50
CA LYS A 46 2.64 -13.20 5.78
C LYS A 46 1.16 -12.79 5.88
N GLU A 47 0.66 -12.00 4.94
CA GLU A 47 -0.76 -11.61 4.88
C GLU A 47 -1.62 -12.68 4.20
N ASN A 48 -2.94 -12.49 4.19
CA ASN A 48 -3.83 -13.42 3.49
C ASN A 48 -3.60 -13.42 1.96
N GLU A 49 -3.99 -14.53 1.30
CA GLU A 49 -3.78 -14.73 -0.14
C GLU A 49 -4.40 -13.62 -1.01
N ALA A 50 -5.55 -13.08 -0.59
CA ALA A 50 -6.22 -12.01 -1.34
C ALA A 50 -5.40 -10.71 -1.35
N ILE A 51 -4.81 -10.33 -0.21
CA ILE A 51 -3.92 -9.18 -0.08
C ILE A 51 -2.64 -9.40 -0.88
N GLN A 52 -2.04 -10.59 -0.78
CA GLN A 52 -0.85 -10.94 -1.56
C GLN A 52 -1.10 -10.81 -3.06
N HIS A 53 -2.15 -11.46 -3.57
CA HIS A 53 -2.52 -11.43 -4.97
C HIS A 53 -2.81 -9.99 -5.46
N TYR A 54 -3.52 -9.21 -4.66
CA TYR A 54 -3.78 -7.80 -4.96
C TYR A 54 -2.48 -7.01 -5.09
N VAL A 55 -1.56 -7.12 -4.13
CA VAL A 55 -0.28 -6.39 -4.16
C VAL A 55 0.56 -6.81 -5.36
N PHE A 56 0.66 -8.10 -5.65
CA PHE A 56 1.43 -8.57 -6.81
C PHE A 56 0.84 -8.09 -8.14
N SER A 57 -0.49 -8.02 -8.26
CA SER A 57 -1.17 -7.51 -9.46
C SER A 57 -0.83 -6.04 -9.75
N TYR A 58 -0.53 -5.25 -8.71
CA TYR A 58 -0.22 -3.83 -8.83
C TYR A 58 1.22 -3.48 -8.44
N LEU A 59 2.10 -4.48 -8.30
CA LEU A 59 3.48 -4.29 -7.85
C LEU A 59 4.26 -3.26 -8.69
N PRO A 60 4.16 -3.22 -10.04
CA PRO A 60 4.84 -2.21 -10.83
C PRO A 60 4.41 -0.77 -10.49
N LYS A 61 3.12 -0.56 -10.17
CA LYS A 61 2.58 0.75 -9.78
C LYS A 61 2.99 1.15 -8.36
N ILE A 62 3.04 0.17 -7.45
CA ILE A 62 3.55 0.35 -6.09
C ILE A 62 5.03 0.75 -6.12
N LEU A 63 5.87 0.00 -6.85
CA LEU A 63 7.31 0.25 -6.93
C LEU A 63 7.65 1.57 -7.63
N SER A 64 6.79 2.01 -8.57
CA SER A 64 6.94 3.31 -9.25
C SER A 64 6.36 4.48 -8.47
N GLY A 65 5.83 4.27 -7.25
CA GLY A 65 5.31 5.34 -6.40
C GLY A 65 4.03 6.01 -6.92
N VAL A 66 3.30 5.37 -7.83
CA VAL A 66 2.04 5.89 -8.39
C VAL A 66 0.97 6.07 -7.31
N TYR A 67 1.06 5.29 -6.23
CA TYR A 67 0.16 5.28 -5.09
C TYR A 67 0.77 5.88 -3.82
N ASP A 68 1.98 6.45 -3.89
CA ASP A 68 2.61 7.01 -2.70
C ASP A 68 1.72 8.09 -2.12
N ILE A 69 1.47 8.11 -0.82
CA ILE A 69 0.68 9.16 -0.18
C ILE A 69 1.60 10.34 0.05
N GLY A 70 1.22 11.48 -0.51
CA GLY A 70 1.95 12.73 -0.40
C GLY A 70 1.62 13.33 0.95
N LEU A 71 2.00 12.66 2.02
CA LEU A 71 2.08 13.31 3.31
C LEU A 71 3.20 14.33 3.14
N THR A 72 2.81 15.58 2.91
CA THR A 72 3.70 16.72 3.13
C THR A 72 4.29 16.50 4.51
N SER A 73 5.54 16.01 4.58
CA SER A 73 6.24 15.94 5.85
C SER A 73 6.10 17.33 6.47
N PRO A 74 5.41 17.52 7.61
CA PRO A 74 5.56 18.77 8.31
C PRO A 74 7.05 18.86 8.57
N LYS A 75 7.70 19.87 7.99
CA LYS A 75 9.10 20.14 8.30
C LYS A 75 9.20 20.16 9.82
N PRO A 76 10.12 19.40 10.44
CA PRO A 76 10.40 19.61 11.85
C PRO A 76 10.83 21.08 11.97
N TYR A 77 10.03 21.87 12.72
CA TYR A 77 10.38 23.23 13.11
C TYR A 77 11.55 23.20 14.09
#